data_AF-A0A9W3B1Y5-F1
#
_entry.id   AF-A0A9W3B1Y5-F1
#
_cell.length_a   1.000
_cell.length_b   1.000
_cell.length_c   1.000
_cell.angle_alpha   90.00
_cell.angle_beta   90.00
_cell.angle_gamma   90.00
#
_symmetry.space_group_name_H-M   'P 1'
#
loop_
_entity.id
_entity.type
_entity.pdbx_description
1 polymer ?
#
loop_
_entity_poly.entity_id
_entity_poly.type
_entity_poly.pdbx_seq_one_letter_code
_entity_poly.pdbx_strand_id
1 'polypeptide(L)'
;MLKHKRKRQIKERSSKKQKTENSSSEFCLPTETSEESNKDSLEKAQSDYNITNNHYNIQSDDLDHDEGALIVDHETQESEGGEAGLKKYLASCEKNPGHKQFIPIDKFKLKHLPESYQDNDLYEYIKALADLTVKLNVKMTSLDRPKFWSKTTHPYPFSKMSDRRNLRTGSGRVRYVNKFKDGVTHNLIIGSSDFSKCWCRKCQVSDSPSNVWWEFYVFTATHVVFDDIEASHATLRLFYDRDDSPVVSVNNVSIDYRDIDGDWCVLKCVTCDKYIGNKLMGMWRHNRNVWMKIFNKYRNYTSKNKLNIIVSHPHGSSKQVSVGQWKDKHKMGEDRSKFTYTTCTCPGSSGAHVLCLGYSDWWLYDLVHTGSLKSGLNYSGVGDVY
;
A
#
# COMPACT_ATOMS: atom_id res chain seq x y z
N MET A 1 48.10 60.60 -48.62
CA MET A 1 47.94 62.07 -48.50
C MET A 1 47.66 62.47 -47.05
N LEU A 2 47.55 63.77 -46.75
CA LEU A 2 47.66 64.31 -45.38
C LEU A 2 46.35 64.32 -44.54
N LYS A 3 46.49 63.87 -43.29
CA LYS A 3 46.10 64.52 -42.00
C LYS A 3 44.86 65.43 -41.90
N HIS A 4 44.06 65.19 -40.84
CA HIS A 4 43.62 66.23 -39.89
C HIS A 4 43.62 65.71 -38.42
N LYS A 5 43.08 66.46 -37.42
CA LYS A 5 43.47 66.32 -35.99
C LYS A 5 42.40 66.77 -34.95
N ARG A 6 41.63 65.84 -34.35
CA ARG A 6 40.66 65.98 -33.21
C ARG A 6 40.46 64.58 -32.56
N LYS A 7 40.21 64.29 -31.26
CA LYS A 7 40.21 64.99 -29.93
C LYS A 7 39.25 66.18 -29.76
N ARG A 8 38.55 66.41 -28.63
CA ARG A 8 38.72 66.12 -27.16
C ARG A 8 37.33 65.74 -26.54
N GLN A 9 37.09 65.22 -25.32
CA GLN A 9 37.90 64.68 -24.19
C GLN A 9 37.00 63.78 -23.26
N ILE A 10 37.60 63.05 -22.31
CA ILE A 10 36.98 62.31 -21.18
C ILE A 10 36.27 63.25 -20.16
N LYS A 11 35.28 62.72 -19.41
CA LYS A 11 34.85 63.26 -18.10
C LYS A 11 34.50 62.17 -17.07
N GLU A 12 35.11 62.25 -15.88
CA GLU A 12 34.66 61.60 -14.63
C GLU A 12 33.54 62.46 -13.97
N ARG A 13 32.86 62.15 -12.85
CA ARG A 13 32.94 61.10 -11.81
C ARG A 13 31.62 61.06 -10.98
N SER A 14 31.49 60.07 -10.09
CA SER A 14 30.80 60.13 -8.78
C SER A 14 29.28 59.90 -8.62
N SER A 15 28.95 58.78 -7.93
CA SER A 15 27.95 58.62 -6.83
C SER A 15 26.50 59.11 -7.00
N LYS A 16 25.46 58.30 -6.71
CA LYS A 16 25.11 57.81 -5.35
C LYS A 16 24.23 56.53 -5.38
N LYS A 17 24.09 55.87 -4.22
CA LYS A 17 23.17 54.75 -3.98
C LYS A 17 21.71 55.23 -3.95
N GLN A 18 20.79 54.38 -4.40
CA GLN A 18 19.47 54.26 -3.78
C GLN A 18 19.04 52.79 -3.79
N LYS A 19 18.38 52.35 -2.71
CA LYS A 19 17.81 51.00 -2.55
C LYS A 19 16.31 51.08 -2.85
N THR A 20 15.79 50.12 -3.59
CA THR A 20 14.38 49.66 -3.50
C THR A 20 14.35 48.18 -3.87
N GLU A 21 13.48 47.42 -3.22
CA GLU A 21 13.42 45.96 -3.29
C GLU A 21 12.15 45.55 -4.04
N ASN A 22 12.23 44.60 -4.98
CA ASN A 22 11.25 43.50 -5.03
C ASN A 22 11.60 42.32 -5.96
N SER A 23 11.47 41.12 -5.41
CA SER A 23 10.82 39.94 -6.00
C SER A 23 11.06 39.56 -7.47
N SER A 24 12.11 38.78 -7.74
CA SER A 24 12.04 37.63 -8.67
C SER A 24 13.23 36.68 -8.45
N SER A 25 13.05 35.61 -7.67
CA SER A 25 14.07 34.56 -7.50
C SER A 25 13.76 33.36 -8.42
N GLU A 26 14.53 33.21 -9.48
CA GLU A 26 14.50 31.99 -10.31
C GLU A 26 14.98 30.79 -9.49
N PHE A 27 14.24 29.68 -9.57
CA PHE A 27 14.56 28.46 -8.82
C PHE A 27 15.45 27.54 -9.67
N CYS A 28 16.77 27.69 -9.53
CA CYS A 28 17.73 26.83 -10.24
C CYS A 28 17.54 25.35 -9.88
N LEU A 29 17.45 24.50 -10.90
CA LEU A 29 17.41 23.05 -10.74
C LEU A 29 18.77 22.52 -10.26
N PRO A 30 18.83 21.61 -9.27
CA PRO A 30 20.04 20.86 -8.98
C PRO A 30 20.42 19.94 -10.16
N THR A 31 21.71 19.91 -10.49
CA THR A 31 22.27 19.07 -11.57
C THR A 31 22.41 17.59 -11.16
N GLU A 32 22.53 16.73 -12.17
CA GLU A 32 22.50 15.27 -12.06
C GLU A 32 23.76 14.68 -11.38
N THR A 33 23.68 14.31 -10.11
CA THR A 33 24.72 13.51 -9.41
C THR A 33 24.10 12.49 -8.43
N SER A 34 23.39 11.47 -8.92
CA SER A 34 22.89 10.39 -8.04
C SER A 34 22.59 9.03 -8.73
N GLU A 35 23.04 8.79 -9.97
CA GLU A 35 22.63 7.56 -10.68
C GLU A 35 23.46 6.32 -10.29
N GLU A 36 24.77 6.46 -10.10
CA GLU A 36 25.68 5.32 -9.85
C GLU A 36 25.38 4.58 -8.55
N SER A 37 25.17 5.29 -7.43
CA SER A 37 24.84 4.66 -6.13
C SER A 37 23.49 3.94 -6.11
N ASN A 38 22.58 4.30 -7.02
CA ASN A 38 21.32 3.56 -7.21
C ASN A 38 21.53 2.29 -8.04
N LYS A 39 22.57 2.21 -8.88
CA LYS A 39 22.83 1.08 -9.77
C LYS A 39 23.31 -0.15 -9.01
N ASP A 40 24.30 -0.01 -8.12
CA ASP A 40 24.73 -1.09 -7.21
C ASP A 40 23.57 -1.63 -6.36
N SER A 41 22.69 -0.72 -5.91
CA SER A 41 21.49 -1.02 -5.11
C SER A 41 20.39 -1.76 -5.90
N LEU A 42 20.43 -1.71 -7.23
CA LEU A 42 19.53 -2.44 -8.14
C LEU A 42 20.16 -3.76 -8.58
N GLU A 43 21.42 -3.76 -8.99
CA GLU A 43 22.15 -4.95 -9.44
C GLU A 43 22.25 -6.00 -8.32
N LYS A 44 22.46 -5.58 -7.07
CA LYS A 44 22.41 -6.51 -5.93
C LYS A 44 21.03 -7.14 -5.72
N ALA A 45 19.95 -6.41 -5.96
CA ALA A 45 18.60 -6.97 -5.87
C ALA A 45 18.26 -7.90 -7.05
N GLN A 46 18.89 -7.72 -8.21
CA GLN A 46 18.78 -8.63 -9.36
C GLN A 46 19.67 -9.89 -9.19
N SER A 47 20.79 -9.78 -8.48
CA SER A 47 21.59 -10.93 -8.03
C SER A 47 20.74 -11.88 -7.18
N ASP A 48 20.08 -11.35 -6.16
CA ASP A 48 19.25 -12.15 -5.24
C ASP A 48 18.06 -12.83 -5.97
N TYR A 49 17.48 -12.16 -6.97
CA TYR A 49 16.37 -12.69 -7.80
C TYR A 49 16.79 -13.88 -8.69
N ASN A 50 18.00 -13.87 -9.24
CA ASN A 50 18.44 -14.91 -10.20
C ASN A 50 18.77 -16.26 -9.54
N ILE A 51 18.88 -16.32 -8.21
CA ILE A 51 19.24 -17.55 -7.47
C ILE A 51 18.00 -18.44 -7.22
N THR A 52 16.78 -17.90 -7.23
CA THR A 52 15.56 -18.61 -6.81
C THR A 52 14.70 -19.16 -7.95
N ASN A 53 15.01 -18.86 -9.22
CA ASN A 53 14.18 -19.20 -10.38
C ASN A 53 14.35 -20.66 -10.89
N ASN A 54 14.21 -21.65 -9.99
CA ASN A 54 14.04 -23.06 -10.37
C ASN A 54 12.67 -23.57 -9.91
N HIS A 55 11.77 -23.73 -10.90
CA HIS A 55 10.44 -24.35 -10.85
C HIS A 55 9.96 -24.98 -9.53
N TYR A 56 8.92 -24.37 -8.94
CA TYR A 56 8.08 -24.99 -7.91
C TYR A 56 6.65 -25.20 -8.41
N ASN A 57 6.44 -26.31 -9.14
CA ASN A 57 5.13 -26.97 -9.14
C ASN A 57 4.99 -27.69 -7.80
N ILE A 58 4.19 -27.16 -6.87
CA ILE A 58 3.90 -27.83 -5.60
C ILE A 58 2.45 -28.31 -5.64
N GLN A 59 2.30 -29.63 -5.61
CA GLN A 59 1.02 -30.32 -5.48
C GLN A 59 0.60 -30.28 -4.01
N SER A 60 -0.69 -30.04 -3.74
CA SER A 60 -1.18 -29.75 -2.39
C SER A 60 -1.62 -31.02 -1.65
N ASP A 61 -0.69 -31.65 -0.95
CA ASP A 61 -0.95 -32.81 -0.09
C ASP A 61 -0.63 -32.51 1.40
N ASP A 62 -1.35 -33.20 2.29
CA ASP A 62 -1.16 -33.35 3.74
C ASP A 62 -0.90 -32.11 4.62
N LEU A 63 -1.99 -31.59 5.22
CA LEU A 63 -1.94 -30.87 6.50
C LEU A 63 -3.11 -31.33 7.39
N ASP A 64 -2.84 -32.32 8.23
CA ASP A 64 -3.73 -32.85 9.24
C ASP A 64 -3.11 -32.59 10.62
N HIS A 65 -3.58 -31.58 11.36
CA HIS A 65 -3.30 -31.42 12.80
C HIS A 65 -4.39 -30.62 13.53
N ASP A 66 -4.69 -31.08 14.75
CA ASP A 66 -5.80 -30.63 15.59
C ASP A 66 -5.38 -29.48 16.52
N GLU A 67 -5.65 -28.23 16.11
CA GLU A 67 -5.80 -27.10 17.04
C GLU A 67 -7.28 -26.70 17.11
N GLY A 68 -7.88 -26.85 18.30
CA GLY A 68 -9.32 -26.68 18.54
C GLY A 68 -9.87 -25.38 17.96
N ALA A 69 -10.76 -25.51 16.97
CA ALA A 69 -11.17 -24.47 16.03
C ALA A 69 -11.36 -23.07 16.65
N LEU A 70 -10.35 -22.20 16.46
CA LEU A 70 -10.45 -20.77 16.75
C LEU A 70 -11.61 -20.19 15.93
N ILE A 71 -12.68 -19.76 16.60
CA ILE A 71 -13.81 -19.13 15.92
C ILE A 71 -13.36 -17.72 15.48
N VAL A 72 -13.24 -17.60 14.16
CA VAL A 72 -12.46 -16.61 13.40
C VAL A 72 -13.44 -15.78 12.59
N ASP A 73 -13.85 -14.64 13.14
CA ASP A 73 -14.82 -13.74 12.51
C ASP A 73 -14.08 -12.74 11.62
N HIS A 74 -14.45 -12.70 10.34
CA HIS A 74 -13.85 -11.81 9.34
C HIS A 74 -14.38 -10.39 9.49
N GLU A 75 -13.49 -9.40 9.61
CA GLU A 75 -13.87 -8.01 9.81
C GLU A 75 -14.37 -7.39 8.49
N THR A 76 -15.68 -7.30 8.35
CA THR A 76 -16.33 -6.92 7.09
C THR A 76 -17.13 -5.62 7.24
N GLN A 77 -17.01 -4.72 6.26
CA GLN A 77 -17.83 -3.51 6.17
C GLN A 77 -18.65 -3.55 4.89
N GLU A 78 -19.97 -3.48 5.07
CA GLU A 78 -20.97 -3.35 4.01
C GLU A 78 -21.76 -2.04 4.22
N SER A 79 -22.32 -1.49 3.15
CA SER A 79 -23.21 -0.33 3.23
C SER A 79 -24.24 -0.32 2.10
N GLU A 80 -25.51 -0.51 2.45
CA GLU A 80 -26.65 -0.39 1.53
C GLU A 80 -26.81 1.07 1.04
N GLY A 81 -26.48 2.04 1.91
CA GLY A 81 -26.50 3.48 1.60
C GLY A 81 -25.24 4.03 0.91
N GLY A 82 -24.36 3.17 0.38
CA GLY A 82 -23.10 3.59 -0.24
C GLY A 82 -22.17 4.36 0.73
N GLU A 83 -21.32 5.25 0.20
CA GLU A 83 -20.36 6.00 1.04
C GLU A 83 -21.04 6.94 2.06
N ALA A 84 -22.27 7.38 1.80
CA ALA A 84 -23.06 8.16 2.76
C ALA A 84 -23.54 7.31 3.96
N GLY A 85 -23.75 6.00 3.75
CA GLY A 85 -24.12 5.06 4.81
C GLY A 85 -22.98 4.81 5.81
N LEU A 86 -21.72 4.80 5.35
CA LEU A 86 -20.53 4.48 6.14
C LEU A 86 -20.41 5.29 7.46
N LYS A 87 -20.80 6.58 7.44
CA LYS A 87 -20.75 7.44 8.64
C LYS A 87 -21.65 6.95 9.78
N LYS A 88 -22.71 6.18 9.49
CA LYS A 88 -23.56 5.55 10.51
C LYS A 88 -22.81 4.43 11.25
N TYR A 89 -22.12 3.56 10.51
CA TYR A 89 -21.35 2.43 11.08
C TYR A 89 -20.17 2.90 11.91
N LEU A 90 -19.54 4.03 11.55
CA LEU A 90 -18.56 4.71 12.39
C LEU A 90 -19.19 5.17 13.73
N ALA A 91 -20.34 5.84 13.68
CA ALA A 91 -21.03 6.33 14.88
C ALA A 91 -21.58 5.22 15.80
N SER A 92 -21.94 4.06 15.23
CA SER A 92 -22.48 2.91 15.95
C SER A 92 -21.46 1.78 16.19
N CYS A 93 -20.16 2.06 16.14
CA CYS A 93 -19.14 1.02 16.32
C CYS A 93 -18.86 0.70 17.79
N GLU A 94 -19.25 -0.50 18.21
CA GLU A 94 -19.00 -0.99 19.57
C GLU A 94 -17.58 -1.55 19.77
N LYS A 95 -16.89 -2.00 18.70
CA LYS A 95 -15.58 -2.67 18.78
C LYS A 95 -14.46 -1.77 19.33
N ASN A 96 -14.50 -0.46 19.05
CA ASN A 96 -13.54 0.51 19.59
C ASN A 96 -14.29 1.80 20.01
N PRO A 97 -14.88 1.86 21.21
CA PRO A 97 -15.78 2.95 21.61
C PRO A 97 -15.15 4.35 21.53
N GLY A 98 -15.67 5.17 20.61
CA GLY A 98 -15.16 6.52 20.34
C GLY A 98 -13.77 6.57 19.68
N HIS A 99 -13.30 5.45 19.11
CA HIS A 99 -12.14 5.33 18.23
C HIS A 99 -10.83 5.94 18.73
N LYS A 100 -10.66 6.09 20.06
CA LYS A 100 -9.58 6.87 20.70
C LYS A 100 -8.14 6.45 20.37
N GLN A 101 -7.95 5.22 19.88
CA GLN A 101 -6.66 4.64 19.49
C GLN A 101 -6.37 4.73 17.97
N PHE A 102 -7.34 5.16 17.17
CA PHE A 102 -7.13 5.49 15.77
C PHE A 102 -6.63 6.94 15.66
N ILE A 103 -5.45 7.11 15.08
CA ILE A 103 -4.83 8.43 14.91
C ILE A 103 -4.95 8.83 13.43
N PRO A 104 -5.59 9.97 13.11
CA PRO A 104 -5.61 10.47 11.74
C PRO A 104 -4.18 10.68 11.21
N ILE A 105 -3.91 10.22 9.99
CA ILE A 105 -2.54 10.12 9.47
C ILE A 105 -1.83 11.49 9.29
N ASP A 106 -2.62 12.56 9.13
CA ASP A 106 -2.18 13.95 9.11
C ASP A 106 -1.74 14.46 10.50
N LYS A 107 -2.28 13.86 11.57
CA LYS A 107 -2.01 14.19 12.98
C LYS A 107 -0.98 13.25 13.62
N PHE A 108 -0.60 12.16 12.96
CA PHE A 108 0.39 11.21 13.47
C PHE A 108 1.78 11.84 13.63
N LYS A 109 2.38 11.70 14.81
CA LYS A 109 3.65 12.31 15.23
C LYS A 109 4.50 11.27 15.98
N LEU A 110 5.82 11.45 15.97
CA LEU A 110 6.80 10.58 16.66
C LEU A 110 6.35 10.19 18.07
N LYS A 111 5.90 11.18 18.86
CA LYS A 111 5.42 11.01 20.25
C LYS A 111 4.15 10.15 20.45
N HIS A 112 3.56 9.61 19.37
CA HIS A 112 2.45 8.65 19.45
C HIS A 112 2.95 7.19 19.39
N LEU A 113 4.24 6.98 19.12
CA LEU A 113 4.92 5.71 19.36
C LEU A 113 5.29 5.61 20.86
N PRO A 114 5.34 4.40 21.44
CA PRO A 114 5.84 4.22 22.80
C PRO A 114 7.30 4.67 22.88
N GLU A 115 7.74 5.16 24.04
CA GLU A 115 9.03 5.85 24.22
C GLU A 115 10.24 5.11 23.62
N SER A 116 10.35 3.79 23.87
CA SER A 116 11.40 2.92 23.32
C SER A 116 11.37 2.72 21.79
N TYR A 117 10.37 3.26 21.11
CA TYR A 117 10.19 3.25 19.67
C TYR A 117 9.95 4.67 19.10
N GLN A 118 10.25 5.74 19.84
CA GLN A 118 10.24 7.12 19.32
C GLN A 118 11.46 7.38 18.42
N ASP A 119 11.55 6.58 17.36
CA ASP A 119 12.64 6.54 16.40
C ASP A 119 12.26 7.22 15.08
N ASN A 120 13.13 8.09 14.57
CA ASN A 120 12.84 8.89 13.37
C ASN A 120 12.71 8.04 12.10
N ASP A 121 13.52 6.99 11.94
CA ASP A 121 13.40 6.10 10.77
C ASP A 121 12.08 5.32 10.83
N LEU A 122 11.62 4.95 12.04
CA LEU A 122 10.38 4.19 12.21
C LEU A 122 9.16 5.07 11.96
N TYR A 123 9.19 6.32 12.43
CA TYR A 123 8.19 7.32 12.10
C TYR A 123 8.13 7.60 10.59
N GLU A 124 9.30 7.78 9.94
CA GLU A 124 9.42 7.92 8.49
C GLU A 124 8.85 6.70 7.75
N TYR A 125 9.16 5.47 8.19
CA TYR A 125 8.65 4.24 7.58
C TYR A 125 7.12 4.13 7.70
N ILE A 126 6.53 4.46 8.85
CA ILE A 126 5.08 4.43 9.06
C ILE A 126 4.38 5.48 8.16
N LYS A 127 4.99 6.65 7.95
CA LYS A 127 4.50 7.65 6.98
C LYS A 127 4.61 7.14 5.54
N ALA A 128 5.73 6.55 5.16
CA ALA A 128 5.94 5.97 3.82
C ALA A 128 5.06 4.74 3.53
N LEU A 129 4.71 3.95 4.57
CA LEU A 129 3.68 2.90 4.48
C LEU A 129 2.32 3.52 4.20
N ALA A 130 1.97 4.56 4.96
CA ALA A 130 0.69 5.22 4.83
C ALA A 130 0.48 5.87 3.46
N ASP A 131 1.52 6.42 2.83
CA ASP A 131 1.47 6.93 1.46
C ASP A 131 1.03 5.87 0.43
N LEU A 132 1.35 4.60 0.70
CA LEU A 132 1.01 3.43 -0.12
C LEU A 132 -0.28 2.71 0.34
N THR A 133 -0.84 3.06 1.51
CA THR A 133 -2.15 2.57 1.95
C THR A 133 -3.27 3.16 1.08
N VAL A 134 -4.14 2.28 0.57
CA VAL A 134 -5.29 2.63 -0.27
C VAL A 134 -6.60 2.16 0.36
N LYS A 135 -7.69 2.87 0.08
CA LYS A 135 -9.05 2.40 0.36
C LYS A 135 -9.56 1.59 -0.84
N LEU A 136 -10.16 0.43 -0.58
CA LEU A 136 -10.93 -0.34 -1.56
C LEU A 136 -12.43 -0.10 -1.38
N ASN A 137 -13.12 0.15 -2.49
CA ASN A 137 -14.58 0.16 -2.62
C ASN A 137 -14.95 -0.95 -3.62
N VAL A 138 -15.80 -1.91 -3.23
CA VAL A 138 -16.22 -3.05 -4.07
C VAL A 138 -17.75 -3.06 -4.15
N LYS A 139 -18.32 -3.18 -5.36
CA LYS A 139 -19.77 -3.02 -5.61
C LYS A 139 -20.48 -4.26 -6.15
N MET A 140 -19.76 -5.38 -6.20
CA MET A 140 -20.27 -6.68 -6.60
C MET A 140 -19.86 -7.71 -5.54
N THR A 141 -20.66 -8.75 -5.38
CA THR A 141 -20.31 -9.96 -4.64
C THR A 141 -20.40 -11.11 -5.63
N SER A 142 -19.33 -11.88 -5.78
CA SER A 142 -19.31 -12.98 -6.75
C SER A 142 -20.23 -14.12 -6.34
N LEU A 143 -20.77 -14.81 -7.35
CA LEU A 143 -21.51 -16.06 -7.18
C LEU A 143 -20.56 -17.22 -6.83
N ASP A 144 -19.28 -17.09 -7.20
CA ASP A 144 -18.26 -18.14 -7.07
C ASP A 144 -17.59 -18.16 -5.68
N ARG A 145 -17.99 -17.27 -4.77
CA ARG A 145 -17.54 -17.30 -3.37
C ARG A 145 -17.90 -18.65 -2.74
N PRO A 146 -16.96 -19.37 -2.12
CA PRO A 146 -17.24 -20.69 -1.55
C PRO A 146 -18.25 -20.57 -0.41
N LYS A 147 -19.02 -21.63 -0.16
CA LYS A 147 -20.03 -21.63 0.91
C LYS A 147 -19.41 -21.44 2.30
N PHE A 148 -18.24 -22.02 2.52
CA PHE A 148 -17.52 -22.09 3.79
C PHE A 148 -16.07 -21.61 3.63
N TRP A 149 -15.45 -21.21 4.74
CA TRP A 149 -14.00 -20.99 4.81
C TRP A 149 -13.25 -22.31 4.69
N SER A 150 -12.12 -22.29 3.98
CA SER A 150 -11.39 -23.51 3.58
C SER A 150 -11.12 -24.46 4.74
N LYS A 151 -11.36 -25.74 4.52
CA LYS A 151 -11.26 -26.84 5.50
C LYS A 151 -12.07 -26.66 6.81
N THR A 152 -13.05 -25.74 6.85
CA THR A 152 -13.91 -25.53 8.03
C THR A 152 -15.41 -25.58 7.69
N THR A 153 -16.25 -25.53 8.73
CA THR A 153 -17.71 -25.33 8.62
C THR A 153 -18.15 -23.86 8.80
N HIS A 154 -17.21 -22.93 9.00
CA HIS A 154 -17.54 -21.51 9.15
C HIS A 154 -17.97 -20.91 7.81
N PRO A 155 -19.08 -20.16 7.71
CA PRO A 155 -19.50 -19.55 6.44
C PRO A 155 -18.45 -18.58 5.89
N TYR A 156 -18.15 -18.66 4.59
CA TYR A 156 -17.28 -17.67 3.94
C TYR A 156 -17.96 -16.30 3.91
N PRO A 157 -17.22 -15.18 4.08
CA PRO A 157 -17.80 -13.85 4.03
C PRO A 157 -18.61 -13.59 2.74
N PHE A 158 -19.83 -13.10 2.88
CA PHE A 158 -20.77 -12.78 1.79
C PHE A 158 -21.27 -13.96 0.93
N SER A 159 -20.98 -15.23 1.26
CA SER A 159 -21.40 -16.41 0.46
C SER A 159 -22.91 -16.65 0.30
N LYS A 160 -23.75 -15.86 0.97
CA LYS A 160 -25.22 -15.86 0.85
C LYS A 160 -25.80 -14.56 0.28
N MET A 161 -24.95 -13.68 -0.26
CA MET A 161 -25.33 -12.36 -0.80
C MET A 161 -25.07 -12.26 -2.31
N SER A 162 -25.24 -13.40 -2.99
CA SER A 162 -24.88 -13.67 -4.40
C SER A 162 -25.87 -13.04 -5.40
N ASP A 163 -26.10 -11.73 -5.25
CA ASP A 163 -26.94 -10.85 -6.08
C ASP A 163 -26.81 -9.37 -5.66
N ARG A 164 -26.48 -9.11 -4.38
CA ARG A 164 -26.46 -7.78 -3.77
C ARG A 164 -25.33 -6.89 -4.30
N ARG A 165 -25.71 -5.67 -4.69
CA ARG A 165 -24.80 -4.59 -5.14
C ARG A 165 -24.45 -3.58 -4.03
N ASN A 166 -24.47 -4.04 -2.79
CA ASN A 166 -24.13 -3.22 -1.63
C ASN A 166 -22.65 -2.80 -1.69
N LEU A 167 -22.33 -1.60 -1.19
CA LEU A 167 -20.94 -1.15 -1.15
C LEU A 167 -20.19 -1.89 -0.04
N ARG A 168 -19.27 -2.77 -0.41
CA ARG A 168 -18.29 -3.34 0.52
C ARG A 168 -17.03 -2.47 0.52
N THR A 169 -16.38 -2.30 1.66
CA THR A 169 -15.14 -1.52 1.76
C THR A 169 -14.04 -2.26 2.50
N GLY A 170 -12.80 -2.06 2.07
CA GLY A 170 -11.60 -2.59 2.71
C GLY A 170 -10.41 -1.66 2.55
N SER A 171 -9.23 -2.17 2.91
CA SER A 171 -7.94 -1.50 2.83
C SER A 171 -6.95 -2.34 1.99
N GLY A 172 -5.87 -1.73 1.53
CA GLY A 172 -4.78 -2.42 0.85
C GLY A 172 -3.48 -1.62 0.87
N ARG A 173 -2.39 -2.22 0.43
CA ARG A 173 -1.06 -1.57 0.28
C ARG A 173 -0.54 -1.72 -1.15
N VAL A 174 -0.16 -0.61 -1.78
CA VAL A 174 0.63 -0.64 -3.03
C VAL A 174 2.02 -1.19 -2.71
N ARG A 175 2.35 -2.39 -3.20
CA ARG A 175 3.61 -3.08 -2.91
C ARG A 175 4.66 -2.95 -4.00
N TYR A 176 4.22 -2.86 -5.25
CA TYR A 176 5.08 -2.70 -6.44
C TYR A 176 4.52 -1.66 -7.40
N VAL A 177 5.40 -0.94 -8.09
CA VAL A 177 5.07 0.02 -9.15
C VAL A 177 6.07 -0.14 -10.30
N ASN A 178 5.64 -0.72 -11.41
CA ASN A 178 6.41 -0.85 -12.65
C ASN A 178 6.03 0.30 -13.60
N LYS A 179 7.00 0.88 -14.32
CA LYS A 179 6.75 1.91 -15.36
C LYS A 179 7.15 1.37 -16.73
N PHE A 180 6.18 1.35 -17.65
CA PHE A 180 6.35 0.87 -19.01
C PHE A 180 6.42 2.02 -20.01
N LYS A 181 7.19 1.82 -21.07
CA LYS A 181 7.19 2.62 -22.30
C LYS A 181 7.25 1.68 -23.50
N ASP A 182 6.24 1.73 -24.36
CA ASP A 182 6.16 0.94 -25.60
C ASP A 182 6.33 -0.58 -25.36
N GLY A 183 5.77 -1.09 -24.26
CA GLY A 183 5.89 -2.49 -23.80
C GLY A 183 7.16 -2.77 -22.98
N VAL A 184 8.17 -1.91 -23.06
CA VAL A 184 9.47 -2.11 -22.43
C VAL A 184 9.53 -1.41 -21.06
N THR A 185 10.26 -2.01 -20.12
CA THR A 185 10.52 -1.49 -18.78
C THR A 185 11.95 -1.88 -18.40
N HIS A 186 12.74 -0.91 -17.93
CA HIS A 186 14.17 -1.11 -17.62
C HIS A 186 14.39 -1.53 -16.16
N ASN A 187 13.33 -1.66 -15.36
CA ASN A 187 13.38 -1.97 -13.94
C ASN A 187 12.19 -2.87 -13.57
N LEU A 188 12.13 -4.08 -14.12
CA LEU A 188 11.22 -5.10 -13.63
C LEU A 188 11.68 -5.60 -12.26
N ILE A 189 10.70 -5.78 -11.37
CA ILE A 189 10.88 -6.25 -10.00
C ILE A 189 9.98 -7.46 -9.77
N ILE A 190 8.73 -7.41 -10.26
CA ILE A 190 7.81 -8.54 -10.40
C ILE A 190 7.06 -8.40 -11.74
N GLY A 191 6.80 -9.55 -12.38
CA GLY A 191 5.86 -9.71 -13.50
C GLY A 191 6.35 -9.29 -14.89
N SER A 192 5.60 -9.69 -15.91
CA SER A 192 5.62 -9.09 -17.25
C SER A 192 4.43 -8.13 -17.43
N SER A 193 4.47 -7.33 -18.49
CA SER A 193 3.26 -6.79 -19.11
C SER A 193 3.20 -7.32 -20.53
N ASP A 194 2.10 -8.00 -20.86
CA ASP A 194 1.89 -8.63 -22.15
C ASP A 194 1.36 -7.61 -23.19
N PHE A 195 1.36 -6.32 -22.82
CA PHE A 195 0.80 -5.21 -23.57
C PHE A 195 1.90 -4.27 -24.08
N SER A 196 1.83 -3.91 -25.36
CA SER A 196 2.73 -2.92 -25.98
C SER A 196 2.29 -1.46 -25.75
N LYS A 197 1.07 -1.24 -25.25
CA LYS A 197 0.45 0.05 -24.90
C LYS A 197 -0.39 -0.11 -23.62
N CYS A 198 -0.78 0.99 -22.99
CA CYS A 198 -1.56 0.98 -21.76
C CYS A 198 -2.91 0.24 -21.92
N TRP A 199 -3.18 -0.73 -21.04
CA TRP A 199 -4.43 -1.51 -21.02
C TRP A 199 -5.51 -0.93 -20.10
N CYS A 200 -5.35 0.29 -19.56
CA CYS A 200 -6.44 0.95 -18.84
C CYS A 200 -7.66 1.19 -19.77
N ARG A 201 -8.87 1.23 -19.20
CA ARG A 201 -10.14 1.27 -19.94
C ARG A 201 -10.25 2.45 -20.90
N LYS A 202 -9.63 3.59 -20.57
CA LYS A 202 -9.54 4.76 -21.46
C LYS A 202 -8.70 4.49 -22.72
N CYS A 203 -7.60 3.74 -22.58
CA CYS A 203 -6.70 3.43 -23.69
C CYS A 203 -7.23 2.26 -24.54
N GLN A 204 -7.88 1.26 -23.93
CA GLN A 204 -8.51 0.14 -24.64
C GLN A 204 -9.59 0.58 -25.66
N VAL A 205 -10.19 1.76 -25.48
CA VAL A 205 -11.26 2.29 -26.35
C VAL A 205 -10.85 3.58 -27.09
N SER A 206 -9.55 3.85 -27.21
CA SER A 206 -9.04 5.05 -27.89
C SER A 206 -8.10 4.69 -29.03
N ASP A 207 -8.25 5.40 -30.15
CA ASP A 207 -7.33 5.34 -31.31
C ASP A 207 -5.92 5.86 -30.99
N SER A 208 -5.72 6.46 -29.81
CA SER A 208 -4.45 6.99 -29.30
C SER A 208 -4.10 6.42 -27.91
N PRO A 209 -3.91 5.10 -27.78
CA PRO A 209 -3.61 4.47 -26.50
C PRO A 209 -2.24 4.92 -25.98
N SER A 210 -2.15 5.28 -24.70
CA SER A 210 -0.89 5.79 -24.13
C SER A 210 0.22 4.76 -24.23
N ASN A 211 1.35 5.16 -24.83
CA ASN A 211 2.54 4.33 -24.88
C ASN A 211 3.36 4.36 -23.57
N VAL A 212 3.00 5.22 -22.61
CA VAL A 212 3.61 5.25 -21.27
C VAL A 212 2.53 5.00 -20.23
N TRP A 213 2.77 4.03 -19.34
CA TRP A 213 1.87 3.70 -18.24
C TRP A 213 2.62 3.15 -17.03
N TRP A 214 1.87 3.02 -15.94
CA TRP A 214 2.31 2.41 -14.70
C TRP A 214 1.37 1.28 -14.35
N GLU A 215 1.94 0.11 -14.08
CA GLU A 215 1.24 -1.00 -13.46
C GLU A 215 1.67 -1.06 -12.00
N PHE A 216 0.72 -1.27 -11.10
CA PHE A 216 1.01 -1.32 -9.68
C PHE A 216 0.17 -2.38 -9.01
N TYR A 217 0.75 -3.01 -7.99
CA TYR A 217 0.21 -4.21 -7.37
C TYR A 217 -0.25 -3.85 -5.96
N VAL A 218 -1.51 -4.11 -5.65
CA VAL A 218 -2.10 -3.83 -4.33
C VAL A 218 -2.38 -5.14 -3.61
N PHE A 219 -1.73 -5.30 -2.46
CA PHE A 219 -1.95 -6.44 -1.57
C PHE A 219 -3.14 -6.11 -0.66
N THR A 220 -4.05 -7.06 -0.52
CA THR A 220 -5.27 -6.98 0.29
C THR A 220 -5.70 -8.38 0.75
N ALA A 221 -6.88 -8.51 1.34
CA ALA A 221 -7.45 -9.77 1.81
C ALA A 221 -8.43 -10.38 0.79
N THR A 222 -8.39 -11.70 0.59
CA THR A 222 -9.22 -12.41 -0.41
C THR A 222 -10.71 -12.31 -0.11
N HIS A 223 -11.12 -12.23 1.15
CA HIS A 223 -12.52 -11.99 1.48
C HIS A 223 -12.99 -10.56 1.11
N VAL A 224 -12.08 -9.59 0.91
CA VAL A 224 -12.40 -8.21 0.49
C VAL A 224 -12.64 -8.16 -1.02
N VAL A 225 -11.72 -8.70 -1.83
CA VAL A 225 -11.89 -8.89 -3.28
C VAL A 225 -11.60 -10.35 -3.62
N PHE A 226 -12.64 -11.09 -3.97
CA PHE A 226 -12.54 -12.55 -4.14
C PHE A 226 -12.00 -12.98 -5.51
N ASP A 227 -12.44 -12.33 -6.59
CA ASP A 227 -12.14 -12.72 -7.96
C ASP A 227 -12.20 -11.52 -8.94
N ASP A 228 -12.07 -11.79 -10.24
CA ASP A 228 -12.14 -10.78 -11.29
C ASP A 228 -13.55 -10.20 -11.53
N ILE A 229 -14.60 -10.91 -11.11
CA ILE A 229 -15.98 -10.38 -11.12
C ILE A 229 -16.07 -9.26 -10.07
N GLU A 230 -15.45 -9.43 -8.90
CA GLU A 230 -15.36 -8.39 -7.89
C GLU A 230 -14.33 -7.30 -8.22
N ALA A 231 -13.15 -7.68 -8.73
CA ALA A 231 -12.09 -6.73 -9.07
C ALA A 231 -12.52 -5.77 -10.20
N SER A 232 -13.20 -6.27 -11.25
CA SER A 232 -13.78 -5.43 -12.32
C SER A 232 -14.88 -4.46 -11.83
N HIS A 233 -15.43 -4.69 -10.64
CA HIS A 233 -16.38 -3.82 -9.93
C HIS A 233 -15.77 -3.13 -8.69
N ALA A 234 -14.44 -3.19 -8.54
CA ALA A 234 -13.70 -2.51 -7.50
C ALA A 234 -13.26 -1.10 -7.92
N THR A 235 -12.87 -0.30 -6.94
CA THR A 235 -12.30 1.04 -7.12
C THR A 235 -11.36 1.31 -5.97
N LEU A 236 -10.10 1.59 -6.29
CA LEU A 236 -9.12 2.07 -5.33
C LEU A 236 -9.28 3.58 -5.18
N ARG A 237 -9.35 4.11 -3.96
CA ARG A 237 -9.15 5.55 -3.68
C ARG A 237 -7.76 5.73 -3.07
N LEU A 238 -6.89 6.40 -3.82
CA LEU A 238 -5.52 6.73 -3.44
C LEU A 238 -5.49 8.00 -2.57
N PHE A 239 -4.46 8.16 -1.74
CA PHE A 239 -4.15 9.40 -1.00
C PHE A 239 -5.29 9.95 -0.11
N TYR A 240 -6.19 9.08 0.37
CA TYR A 240 -7.38 9.45 1.15
C TYR A 240 -7.07 9.70 2.64
N ASP A 241 -6.20 10.66 2.91
CA ASP A 241 -5.68 10.95 4.25
C ASP A 241 -6.70 11.65 5.17
N ARG A 242 -7.62 12.43 4.59
CA ARG A 242 -8.69 13.19 5.27
C ARG A 242 -9.99 13.14 4.48
N ASP A 243 -11.13 13.44 5.11
CA ASP A 243 -12.44 13.52 4.45
C ASP A 243 -12.44 14.48 3.24
N ASP A 244 -11.67 15.57 3.32
CA ASP A 244 -11.49 16.59 2.27
C ASP A 244 -10.38 16.26 1.25
N SER A 245 -9.66 15.14 1.39
CA SER A 245 -8.61 14.76 0.43
C SER A 245 -9.17 14.58 -0.99
N PRO A 246 -8.53 15.17 -2.02
CA PRO A 246 -8.95 15.05 -3.42
C PRO A 246 -9.24 13.60 -3.84
N VAL A 247 -10.32 13.40 -4.60
CA VAL A 247 -10.72 12.07 -5.07
C VAL A 247 -9.79 11.64 -6.21
N VAL A 248 -8.79 10.84 -5.88
CA VAL A 248 -7.91 10.17 -6.85
C VAL A 248 -8.26 8.69 -6.87
N SER A 249 -8.87 8.22 -7.95
CA SER A 249 -9.39 6.85 -8.05
C SER A 249 -8.83 6.08 -9.25
N VAL A 250 -8.65 4.77 -9.06
CA VAL A 250 -8.28 3.82 -10.12
C VAL A 250 -9.31 2.69 -10.18
N ASN A 251 -9.88 2.49 -11.37
CA ASN A 251 -11.02 1.61 -11.64
C ASN A 251 -10.67 0.49 -12.65
N ASN A 252 -9.39 0.34 -12.98
CA ASN A 252 -8.87 -0.80 -13.74
C ASN A 252 -8.10 -1.68 -12.77
N VAL A 253 -8.72 -2.78 -12.39
CA VAL A 253 -8.28 -3.71 -11.37
C VAL A 253 -8.63 -5.12 -11.86
N SER A 254 -7.68 -6.04 -11.79
CA SER A 254 -7.90 -7.49 -11.93
C SER A 254 -7.24 -8.21 -10.76
N ILE A 255 -7.54 -9.48 -10.60
CA ILE A 255 -6.71 -10.38 -9.79
C ILE A 255 -5.38 -10.56 -10.53
N ASP A 256 -4.29 -10.63 -9.75
CA ASP A 256 -2.99 -11.14 -10.19
C ASP A 256 -2.77 -12.52 -9.55
N TYR A 257 -3.05 -12.62 -8.25
CA TYR A 257 -3.01 -13.85 -7.46
C TYR A 257 -4.03 -13.80 -6.30
N ARG A 258 -4.48 -14.96 -5.83
CA ARG A 258 -5.22 -15.10 -4.57
C ARG A 258 -4.93 -16.43 -3.87
N ASP A 259 -4.72 -16.37 -2.56
CA ASP A 259 -4.78 -17.49 -1.62
C ASP A 259 -6.12 -17.39 -0.85
N ILE A 260 -6.95 -18.43 -0.96
CA ILE A 260 -8.24 -18.52 -0.25
C ILE A 260 -8.03 -19.01 1.18
N ASP A 261 -7.06 -19.90 1.42
CA ASP A 261 -6.78 -20.50 2.73
C ASP A 261 -6.07 -19.50 3.66
N GLY A 262 -5.14 -18.73 3.10
CA GLY A 262 -4.38 -17.67 3.78
C GLY A 262 -5.06 -16.29 3.84
N ASP A 263 -6.22 -16.11 3.21
CA ASP A 263 -6.93 -14.82 3.08
C ASP A 263 -6.08 -13.68 2.47
N TRP A 264 -5.26 -13.96 1.46
CA TRP A 264 -4.38 -12.96 0.85
C TRP A 264 -4.54 -12.85 -0.66
N CYS A 265 -4.70 -11.64 -1.17
CA CYS A 265 -4.95 -11.36 -2.58
C CYS A 265 -4.05 -10.22 -3.10
N VAL A 266 -3.58 -10.38 -4.34
CA VAL A 266 -2.84 -9.36 -5.11
C VAL A 266 -3.72 -8.87 -6.25
N LEU A 267 -3.92 -7.55 -6.31
CA LEU A 267 -4.67 -6.86 -7.34
C LEU A 267 -3.72 -6.17 -8.34
N LYS A 268 -3.78 -6.54 -9.62
CA LYS A 268 -3.05 -5.84 -10.70
C LYS A 268 -3.85 -4.60 -11.11
N CYS A 269 -3.24 -3.42 -10.97
CA CYS A 269 -3.86 -2.13 -11.25
C CYS A 269 -3.06 -1.35 -12.30
N VAL A 270 -3.70 -0.46 -13.06
CA VAL A 270 -3.02 0.33 -14.11
C VAL A 270 -3.46 1.79 -14.16
N THR A 271 -2.52 2.69 -14.49
CA THR A 271 -2.81 4.07 -14.88
C THR A 271 -1.88 4.58 -15.98
N CYS A 272 -2.42 5.35 -16.92
CA CYS A 272 -1.64 6.17 -17.86
C CYS A 272 -1.47 7.63 -17.39
N ASP A 273 -2.05 8.00 -16.25
CA ASP A 273 -1.90 9.33 -15.68
C ASP A 273 -0.46 9.53 -15.18
N LYS A 274 0.25 10.48 -15.79
CA LYS A 274 1.66 10.74 -15.50
C LYS A 274 1.89 11.33 -14.10
N TYR A 275 0.92 12.02 -13.52
CA TYR A 275 1.03 12.55 -12.16
C TYR A 275 0.83 11.43 -11.13
N ILE A 276 -0.25 10.64 -11.25
CA ILE A 276 -0.53 9.51 -10.36
C ILE A 276 0.60 8.48 -10.43
N GLY A 277 1.01 8.09 -11.64
CA GLY A 277 2.03 7.06 -11.85
C GLY A 277 3.42 7.45 -11.33
N ASN A 278 3.90 8.68 -11.63
CA ASN A 278 5.17 9.16 -11.07
C ASN A 278 5.09 9.34 -9.55
N LYS A 279 3.95 9.79 -8.99
CA LYS A 279 3.77 9.95 -7.54
C LYS A 279 3.82 8.59 -6.82
N LEU A 280 3.11 7.58 -7.31
CA LEU A 280 3.18 6.21 -6.77
C LEU A 280 4.59 5.64 -6.86
N MET A 281 5.28 5.81 -8.00
CA MET A 281 6.67 5.39 -8.18
C MET A 281 7.62 6.05 -7.16
N GLY A 282 7.45 7.36 -6.89
CA GLY A 282 8.23 8.09 -5.89
C GLY A 282 7.98 7.58 -4.46
N MET A 283 6.72 7.44 -4.06
CA MET A 283 6.31 6.92 -2.75
C MET A 283 6.79 5.47 -2.53
N TRP A 284 6.70 4.63 -3.55
CA TRP A 284 7.17 3.25 -3.52
C TRP A 284 8.70 3.16 -3.35
N ARG A 285 9.48 3.96 -4.11
CA ARG A 285 10.94 4.06 -3.93
C ARG A 285 11.32 4.55 -2.54
N HIS A 286 10.62 5.56 -2.02
CA HIS A 286 10.83 6.08 -0.66
C HIS A 286 10.55 4.99 0.39
N ASN A 287 9.41 4.28 0.30
CA ASN A 287 9.09 3.18 1.22
C ASN A 287 10.16 2.08 1.20
N ARG A 288 10.64 1.66 0.03
CA ARG A 288 11.74 0.67 -0.09
C ARG A 288 13.02 1.16 0.61
N ASN A 289 13.42 2.41 0.41
CA ASN A 289 14.64 2.97 0.99
C ASN A 289 14.57 3.06 2.52
N VAL A 290 13.43 3.47 3.08
CA VAL A 290 13.26 3.58 4.54
C VAL A 290 13.04 2.21 5.18
N TRP A 291 12.32 1.30 4.50
CA TRP A 291 12.19 -0.10 4.92
C TRP A 291 13.55 -0.79 5.10
N MET A 292 14.50 -0.58 4.18
CA MET A 292 15.86 -1.12 4.31
C MET A 292 16.58 -0.66 5.58
N LYS A 293 16.36 0.59 6.04
CA LYS A 293 16.88 1.05 7.34
C LYS A 293 16.28 0.24 8.48
N ILE A 294 14.95 0.13 8.49
CA ILE A 294 14.17 -0.50 9.56
C ILE A 294 14.43 -2.00 9.65
N PHE A 295 14.49 -2.70 8.53
CA PHE A 295 14.87 -4.11 8.50
C PHE A 295 16.26 -4.33 9.11
N ASN A 296 17.28 -3.61 8.64
CA ASN A 296 18.64 -3.75 9.16
C ASN A 296 18.75 -3.44 10.67
N LYS A 297 17.96 -2.47 11.15
CA LYS A 297 17.94 -1.97 12.54
C LYS A 297 17.18 -2.89 13.50
N TYR A 298 16.08 -3.49 13.06
CA TYR A 298 15.15 -4.23 13.91
C TYR A 298 15.08 -5.75 13.68
N ARG A 299 15.67 -6.33 12.61
CA ARG A 299 15.62 -7.78 12.31
C ARG A 299 16.02 -8.74 13.46
N ASN A 300 16.76 -8.24 14.45
CA ASN A 300 17.17 -9.03 15.63
C ASN A 300 16.23 -8.87 16.85
N TYR A 301 15.07 -8.21 16.69
CA TYR A 301 14.15 -7.84 17.80
C TYR A 301 12.94 -8.77 17.96
N THR A 302 12.80 -9.76 17.07
CA THR A 302 11.62 -10.63 16.81
C THR A 302 10.88 -11.22 18.03
N SER A 303 11.54 -11.43 19.18
CA SER A 303 10.92 -11.99 20.38
C SER A 303 10.77 -11.01 21.56
N LYS A 304 11.60 -9.96 21.63
CA LYS A 304 11.64 -9.03 22.78
C LYS A 304 10.67 -7.87 22.66
N ASN A 305 10.34 -7.45 21.43
CA ASN A 305 9.75 -6.15 21.16
C ASN A 305 8.51 -6.28 20.26
N LYS A 306 7.35 -6.55 20.88
CA LYS A 306 6.11 -6.92 20.17
C LYS A 306 5.32 -5.75 19.55
N LEU A 307 5.98 -4.66 19.11
CA LEU A 307 5.27 -3.51 18.52
C LEU A 307 4.53 -3.94 17.24
N ASN A 308 3.28 -3.54 17.11
CA ASN A 308 2.50 -3.74 15.89
C ASN A 308 1.83 -2.42 15.46
N ILE A 309 1.90 -2.13 14.15
CA ILE A 309 1.35 -0.92 13.54
C ILE A 309 0.45 -1.35 12.38
N ILE A 310 -0.72 -0.71 12.26
CA ILE A 310 -1.65 -0.90 11.14
C ILE A 310 -2.04 0.48 10.62
N VAL A 311 -1.96 0.68 9.30
CA VAL A 311 -2.50 1.87 8.62
C VAL A 311 -3.64 1.43 7.72
N SER A 312 -4.85 1.94 7.95
CA SER A 312 -6.07 1.43 7.33
C SER A 312 -7.15 2.50 7.12
N HIS A 313 -8.25 2.08 6.50
CA HIS A 313 -9.47 2.87 6.28
C HIS A 313 -10.65 2.30 7.09
N PRO A 314 -10.66 2.45 8.44
CA PRO A 314 -11.74 1.94 9.27
C PRO A 314 -13.08 2.59 8.89
N HIS A 315 -14.13 1.77 8.80
CA HIS A 315 -15.44 2.09 8.25
C HIS A 315 -15.40 2.69 6.83
N GLY A 316 -14.35 2.42 6.06
CA GLY A 316 -14.12 3.06 4.76
C GLY A 316 -13.90 4.58 4.85
N SER A 317 -13.51 5.10 6.03
CA SER A 317 -13.29 6.52 6.31
C SER A 317 -11.89 6.99 5.87
N SER A 318 -11.56 8.26 6.12
CA SER A 318 -10.20 8.78 5.93
C SER A 318 -9.15 7.98 6.71
N LYS A 319 -7.92 7.93 6.19
CA LYS A 319 -6.83 7.05 6.64
C LYS A 319 -6.42 7.27 8.10
N GLN A 320 -6.42 6.18 8.87
CA GLN A 320 -5.99 6.16 10.27
C GLN A 320 -4.74 5.29 10.42
N VAL A 321 -3.94 5.57 11.45
CA VAL A 321 -2.92 4.64 11.96
C VAL A 321 -3.24 4.24 13.40
N SER A 322 -3.19 2.94 13.66
CA SER A 322 -3.33 2.32 14.97
C SER A 322 -1.96 1.83 15.45
N VAL A 323 -1.65 2.10 16.71
CA VAL A 323 -0.41 1.65 17.39
C VAL A 323 -0.79 0.67 18.49
N GLY A 324 -0.17 -0.50 18.51
CA GLY A 324 -0.46 -1.54 19.48
C GLY A 324 0.63 -2.60 19.58
N GLN A 325 0.22 -3.83 19.88
CA GLN A 325 1.13 -4.95 20.08
C GLN A 325 0.59 -6.23 19.46
N TRP A 326 1.47 -7.02 18.86
CA TRP A 326 1.18 -8.42 18.58
C TRP A 326 1.34 -9.27 19.86
N LYS A 327 0.65 -10.42 19.90
CA LYS A 327 0.65 -11.33 21.05
C LYS A 327 1.33 -12.64 20.65
N ASP A 328 0.80 -13.33 19.65
CA ASP A 328 1.23 -14.69 19.30
C ASP A 328 1.58 -14.80 17.81
N LYS A 329 2.56 -15.66 17.48
CA LYS A 329 2.93 -16.04 16.11
C LYS A 329 2.62 -17.53 15.96
N HIS A 330 1.57 -17.86 15.24
CA HIS A 330 1.18 -19.22 14.89
C HIS A 330 1.91 -19.63 13.61
N LYS A 331 2.60 -20.77 13.62
CA LYS A 331 3.17 -21.38 12.40
C LYS A 331 2.06 -22.04 11.59
N MET A 332 2.09 -21.88 10.28
CA MET A 332 1.08 -22.38 9.34
C MET A 332 1.73 -23.25 8.25
N GLY A 333 2.64 -24.14 8.66
CA GLY A 333 3.65 -24.79 7.82
C GLY A 333 5.07 -24.43 8.27
N GLU A 334 6.05 -24.61 7.39
CA GLU A 334 7.47 -24.39 7.72
C GLU A 334 7.80 -22.89 7.87
N ASP A 335 7.63 -22.12 6.79
CA ASP A 335 7.93 -20.67 6.70
C ASP A 335 6.69 -19.75 6.89
N ARG A 336 5.49 -20.26 6.61
CA ARG A 336 4.25 -19.48 6.69
C ARG A 336 3.82 -19.23 8.13
N SER A 337 3.23 -18.07 8.42
CA SER A 337 2.82 -17.67 9.76
C SER A 337 1.61 -16.73 9.80
N LYS A 338 0.90 -16.75 10.93
CA LYS A 338 -0.25 -15.91 11.26
C LYS A 338 -0.05 -15.26 12.63
N PHE A 339 -0.45 -13.99 12.78
CA PHE A 339 -0.26 -13.22 14.02
C PHE A 339 -1.59 -12.84 14.67
N THR A 340 -1.62 -12.82 16.00
CA THR A 340 -2.67 -12.18 16.82
C THR A 340 -2.17 -10.84 17.38
N TYR A 341 -3.06 -9.86 17.58
CA TYR A 341 -2.70 -8.52 18.06
C TYR A 341 -3.84 -7.78 18.78
N THR A 342 -3.46 -6.83 19.62
CA THR A 342 -4.36 -5.88 20.31
C THR A 342 -4.41 -4.51 19.62
N THR A 343 -3.76 -4.35 18.46
CA THR A 343 -3.79 -3.12 17.67
C THR A 343 -5.18 -2.92 17.07
N CYS A 344 -5.76 -1.73 17.29
CA CYS A 344 -7.15 -1.45 16.96
C CYS A 344 -7.44 -1.53 15.46
N THR A 345 -8.46 -2.30 15.10
CA THR A 345 -9.06 -2.37 13.76
C THR A 345 -10.58 -2.32 13.88
N CYS A 346 -11.22 -1.83 12.83
CA CYS A 346 -12.66 -1.68 12.69
C CYS A 346 -13.07 -1.99 11.24
N PRO A 347 -14.26 -2.59 11.01
CA PRO A 347 -14.84 -2.93 9.71
C PRO A 347 -14.33 -2.11 8.54
N GLY A 348 -13.67 -2.74 7.57
CA GLY A 348 -13.00 -2.08 6.44
C GLY A 348 -11.50 -1.81 6.65
N SER A 349 -10.95 -2.12 7.82
CA SER A 349 -9.50 -2.22 8.01
C SER A 349 -8.90 -3.47 7.33
N SER A 350 -9.71 -4.47 7.02
CA SER A 350 -9.27 -5.72 6.40
C SER A 350 -8.59 -5.50 5.06
N GLY A 351 -7.54 -6.28 4.81
CA GLY A 351 -6.59 -6.08 3.72
C GLY A 351 -5.50 -5.04 3.99
N ALA A 352 -5.56 -4.27 5.09
CA ALA A 352 -4.44 -3.41 5.49
C ALA A 352 -3.21 -4.24 5.88
N HIS A 353 -2.01 -3.78 5.52
CA HIS A 353 -0.75 -4.40 5.94
C HIS A 353 -0.55 -4.28 7.46
N VAL A 354 -0.08 -5.37 8.07
CA VAL A 354 0.09 -5.57 9.51
C VAL A 354 1.58 -5.61 9.84
N LEU A 355 2.15 -4.44 10.14
CA LEU A 355 3.57 -4.34 10.47
C LEU A 355 3.83 -4.90 11.88
N CYS A 356 4.29 -6.15 11.96
CA CYS A 356 4.87 -6.73 13.18
C CYS A 356 6.36 -6.39 13.23
N LEU A 357 6.73 -5.36 14.02
CA LEU A 357 8.10 -4.86 14.03
C LEU A 357 9.10 -5.94 14.49
N GLY A 358 10.23 -6.01 13.78
CA GLY A 358 11.31 -6.96 14.01
C GLY A 358 11.26 -8.17 13.09
N TYR A 359 10.08 -8.52 12.56
CA TYR A 359 9.93 -9.49 11.48
C TYR A 359 9.99 -8.83 10.10
N SER A 360 10.20 -9.65 9.07
CA SER A 360 10.15 -9.27 7.67
C SER A 360 9.18 -10.13 6.85
N ASP A 361 8.08 -9.50 6.44
CA ASP A 361 7.29 -9.85 5.28
C ASP A 361 8.22 -9.90 4.04
N TRP A 362 8.38 -11.07 3.43
CA TRP A 362 9.33 -11.26 2.32
C TRP A 362 8.81 -10.64 1.01
N TRP A 363 9.52 -10.84 -0.11
CA TRP A 363 9.19 -10.13 -1.37
C TRP A 363 7.78 -10.43 -1.91
N LEU A 364 7.23 -11.61 -1.65
CA LEU A 364 5.98 -12.05 -2.29
C LEU A 364 4.73 -11.97 -1.40
N TYR A 365 4.85 -11.90 -0.06
CA TYR A 365 3.71 -12.05 0.85
C TYR A 365 3.75 -10.99 1.96
N ASP A 366 2.73 -10.12 2.05
CA ASP A 366 2.53 -9.25 3.23
C ASP A 366 1.50 -9.89 4.18
N LEU A 367 1.73 -9.73 5.49
CA LEU A 367 0.68 -9.92 6.48
C LEU A 367 -0.42 -8.87 6.28
N VAL A 368 -1.63 -9.32 5.96
CA VAL A 368 -2.83 -8.48 5.85
C VAL A 368 -3.77 -8.69 7.04
N HIS A 369 -4.54 -7.68 7.44
CA HIS A 369 -5.57 -7.82 8.47
C HIS A 369 -6.78 -8.57 7.90
N THR A 370 -7.31 -9.53 8.68
CA THR A 370 -8.49 -10.32 8.28
C THR A 370 -9.68 -10.12 9.21
N GLY A 371 -9.46 -10.11 10.53
CA GLY A 371 -10.58 -9.95 11.47
C GLY A 371 -10.23 -10.11 12.94
N SER A 372 -11.22 -10.51 13.74
CA SER A 372 -11.09 -10.68 15.19
C SER A 372 -11.59 -12.04 15.69
N LEU A 373 -10.89 -12.56 16.70
CA LEU A 373 -11.30 -13.71 17.48
C LEU A 373 -12.36 -13.29 18.52
N LYS A 374 -13.14 -14.25 19.01
CA LYS A 374 -14.09 -14.04 20.12
C LYS A 374 -13.46 -13.52 21.43
N SER A 375 -12.14 -13.64 21.58
CA SER A 375 -11.37 -13.04 22.69
C SER A 375 -11.14 -11.53 22.56
N GLY A 376 -11.58 -10.91 21.46
CA GLY A 376 -11.31 -9.50 21.14
C GLY A 376 -9.94 -9.24 20.52
N LEU A 377 -9.07 -10.26 20.41
CA LEU A 377 -7.82 -10.16 19.67
C LEU A 377 -8.09 -10.10 18.17
N ASN A 378 -7.41 -9.18 17.49
CA ASN A 378 -7.35 -9.13 16.03
C ASN A 378 -6.35 -10.15 15.49
N TYR A 379 -6.51 -10.57 14.23
CA TYR A 379 -5.61 -11.52 13.57
C TYR A 379 -5.34 -11.19 12.10
N SER A 380 -4.20 -11.63 11.59
CA SER A 380 -3.80 -11.53 10.18
C SER A 380 -4.27 -12.73 9.35
N GLY A 381 -4.22 -12.57 8.03
CA GLY A 381 -4.05 -13.69 7.09
C GLY A 381 -2.72 -14.42 7.30
N VAL A 382 -2.45 -15.39 6.45
CA VAL A 382 -1.24 -16.22 6.50
C VAL A 382 -0.22 -15.71 5.47
N GLY A 383 0.96 -15.30 5.93
CA GLY A 383 2.04 -14.81 5.07
C GLY A 383 3.40 -15.40 5.43
N ASP A 384 4.41 -15.13 4.61
CA ASP A 384 5.77 -15.64 4.78
C ASP A 384 6.57 -14.64 5.60
N VAL A 385 6.99 -15.04 6.80
CA VAL A 385 7.47 -14.10 7.83
C VAL A 385 8.73 -14.60 8.52
N TYR A 386 9.86 -14.02 8.12
CA TYR A 386 11.19 -14.30 8.65
C TYR A 386 11.53 -13.33 9.79
#